data_AF-A0A923HSY1-F1
#
_entry.id   AF-A0A923HSY1-F1
#
_cell.length_a   1.000
_cell.length_b   1.000
_cell.length_c   1.000
_cell.angle_alpha   90.00
_cell.angle_beta   90.00
_cell.angle_gamma   90.00
#
_symmetry.space_group_name_H-M   'P 1'
#
loop_
_entity.id
_entity.type
_entity.pdbx_description
1 polymer ?
#
loop_
_entity_poly.entity_id
_entity_poly.type
_entity_poly.pdbx_seq_one_letter_code
_entity_poly.pdbx_strand_id
1 'polypeptide(L)'
;MSISKAAVLTMLGPLAMTAIAQTTLPAFTPVVDYKNPLVMQFKDCVNAVGLTQDLPLVEGKPTILEKGSFFQLNETGRIRDGYRHTLYVSPDQKTIYIIQVGGFAGTQKVFGPLDRNMKCSVKTSAE
;
A
#
# COMPACT_ATOMS: atom_id res chain seq x y z
N MET A 1 -46.43 -5.67 -50.38
CA MET A 1 -45.07 -6.06 -49.98
C MET A 1 -44.76 -5.40 -48.65
N SER A 2 -44.17 -6.19 -47.75
CA SER A 2 -44.00 -5.94 -46.32
C SER A 2 -42.73 -5.15 -45.99
N ILE A 3 -42.85 -4.28 -44.97
CA ILE A 3 -41.85 -3.87 -43.95
C ILE A 3 -40.56 -3.13 -44.40
N SER A 4 -40.33 -1.94 -43.80
CA SER A 4 -39.13 -1.61 -42.97
C SER A 4 -39.34 -0.25 -42.31
N LYS A 5 -39.40 -0.14 -40.97
CA LYS A 5 -38.26 0.01 -40.02
C LYS A 5 -37.39 1.23 -40.40
N ALA A 6 -37.12 2.22 -39.56
CA ALA A 6 -36.90 2.16 -38.13
C ALA A 6 -37.06 3.55 -37.47
N ALA A 7 -37.65 3.55 -36.27
CA ALA A 7 -37.39 4.58 -35.28
C ALA A 7 -36.09 4.20 -34.55
N VAL A 8 -35.08 5.08 -34.57
CA VAL A 8 -33.94 5.01 -33.65
C VAL A 8 -33.67 6.43 -33.17
N LEU A 9 -34.34 6.77 -32.07
CA LEU A 9 -34.04 7.94 -31.26
C LEU A 9 -33.09 7.45 -30.15
N THR A 10 -31.79 7.44 -30.38
CA THR A 10 -30.81 7.18 -29.30
C THR A 10 -30.21 8.49 -28.84
N MET A 11 -30.72 8.95 -27.70
CA MET A 11 -30.13 10.01 -26.89
C MET A 11 -28.69 9.62 -26.50
N LEU A 12 -27.72 10.44 -26.91
CA LEU A 12 -26.37 10.41 -26.36
C LEU A 12 -26.43 10.95 -24.93
N GLY A 13 -26.56 10.05 -23.96
CA GLY A 13 -26.34 10.36 -22.54
C GLY A 13 -24.86 10.58 -22.27
N PRO A 14 -24.47 11.61 -21.49
CA PRO A 14 -23.07 11.83 -21.16
C PRO A 14 -22.60 10.73 -20.22
N LEU A 15 -21.60 9.97 -20.64
CA LEU A 15 -20.80 9.11 -19.76
C LEU A 15 -20.10 10.02 -18.75
N ALA A 16 -20.71 10.16 -17.56
CA ALA A 16 -20.05 10.71 -16.39
C ALA A 16 -18.91 9.77 -16.02
N MET A 17 -17.70 10.07 -16.51
CA MET A 17 -16.47 9.45 -16.02
C MET A 17 -16.31 9.86 -14.56
N THR A 18 -16.65 8.95 -13.65
CA THR A 18 -16.22 9.06 -12.25
C THR A 18 -14.70 8.89 -12.24
N ALA A 19 -13.98 10.01 -12.26
CA ALA A 19 -12.55 10.02 -11.97
C ALA A 19 -12.37 9.51 -10.54
N ILE A 20 -11.92 8.26 -10.39
CA ILE A 20 -11.45 7.73 -9.12
C ILE A 20 -10.20 8.53 -8.80
N ALA A 21 -10.32 9.53 -7.92
CA ALA A 21 -9.19 10.24 -7.38
C ALA A 21 -8.32 9.22 -6.64
N GLN A 22 -7.25 8.78 -7.30
CA GLN A 22 -6.21 8.01 -6.63
C GLN A 22 -5.60 8.94 -5.59
N THR A 23 -5.94 8.74 -4.32
CA THR A 23 -5.26 9.38 -3.20
C THR A 23 -3.85 8.81 -3.10
N THR A 24 -2.97 9.30 -3.97
CA THR A 24 -1.53 9.09 -3.84
C THR A 24 -1.09 9.86 -2.61
N LEU A 25 -0.50 9.16 -1.64
CA LEU A 25 0.30 9.86 -0.64
C LEU A 25 1.37 10.69 -1.36
N PRO A 26 1.87 11.77 -0.74
CA PRO A 26 3.02 12.49 -1.28
C PRO A 26 4.12 11.51 -1.65
N ALA A 27 4.83 11.78 -2.75
CA ALA A 27 5.94 10.94 -3.18
C ALA A 27 7.09 11.06 -2.17
N PHE A 28 7.09 10.22 -1.14
CA PHE A 28 8.16 10.15 -0.16
C PHE A 28 9.26 9.22 -0.66
N THR A 29 10.51 9.64 -0.49
CA THR A 29 11.69 8.79 -0.68
C THR A 29 12.02 8.11 0.63
N PRO A 30 11.75 6.79 0.79
CA PRO A 30 12.11 6.10 2.01
C PRO A 30 13.63 6.07 2.20
N VAL A 31 14.07 6.26 3.44
CA VAL A 31 15.49 6.20 3.81
C VAL A 31 15.87 4.75 4.10
N VAL A 32 17.04 4.34 3.62
CA VAL A 32 17.62 3.03 3.94
C VAL A 32 18.46 3.19 5.21
N ASP A 33 17.93 2.70 6.35
CA ASP A 33 18.64 2.68 7.63
C ASP A 33 18.44 1.35 8.35
N TYR A 34 19.30 0.38 8.05
CA TYR A 34 19.24 -0.97 8.63
C TYR A 34 19.65 -1.04 10.09
N LYS A 35 20.22 0.04 10.66
CA LYS A 35 20.63 0.10 12.06
C LYS A 35 19.54 0.71 12.95
N ASN A 36 18.49 1.27 12.36
CA ASN A 36 17.36 1.78 13.11
C ASN A 36 16.65 0.62 13.86
N PRO A 37 16.43 0.73 15.18
CA PRO A 37 15.85 -0.36 15.97
C PRO A 37 14.43 -0.73 15.52
N LEU A 38 13.64 0.23 15.04
CA LEU A 38 12.31 -0.06 14.51
C LEU A 38 12.40 -0.77 13.16
N VAL A 39 13.36 -0.40 12.31
CA VAL A 39 13.59 -1.14 11.06
C VAL A 39 13.99 -2.59 11.35
N MET A 40 14.90 -2.82 12.29
CA MET A 40 15.29 -4.18 12.69
C MET A 40 14.11 -4.98 13.24
N GLN A 41 13.25 -4.37 14.04
CA GLN A 41 12.08 -5.01 14.64
C GLN A 41 11.00 -5.36 13.60
N PHE A 42 10.75 -4.48 12.64
CA PHE A 42 9.69 -4.66 11.64
C PHE A 42 10.20 -5.29 10.33
N LYS A 43 11.50 -5.52 10.19
CA LYS A 43 12.10 -6.17 9.01
C LYS A 43 11.48 -7.53 8.74
N ASP A 44 11.23 -8.31 9.79
CA ASP A 44 10.65 -9.66 9.68
C ASP A 44 9.14 -9.65 9.38
N CYS A 45 8.49 -8.47 9.35
CA CYS A 45 7.11 -8.34 8.89
C CYS A 45 6.97 -8.46 7.37
N VAL A 46 8.07 -8.34 6.64
CA VAL A 46 8.10 -8.36 5.18
C VAL A 46 9.13 -9.37 4.69
N ASN A 47 8.83 -10.05 3.59
CA ASN A 47 9.76 -10.97 2.93
C ASN A 47 9.71 -10.76 1.39
N ALA A 48 10.33 -11.67 0.64
CA ALA A 48 10.37 -11.60 -0.82
C ALA A 48 9.00 -11.78 -1.51
N VAL A 49 7.97 -12.20 -0.78
CA VAL A 49 6.62 -12.53 -1.27
C VAL A 49 5.55 -11.56 -0.74
N GLY A 50 5.87 -10.75 0.28
CA GLY A 50 4.96 -9.75 0.84
C GLY A 50 5.06 -9.67 2.35
N LEU A 51 3.92 -9.42 3.01
CA LEU A 51 3.82 -9.47 4.47
C LEU A 51 3.93 -10.92 4.97
N THR A 52 4.66 -11.14 6.07
CA THR A 52 4.85 -12.47 6.70
C THR A 52 3.69 -12.87 7.62
N GLN A 53 2.79 -11.93 7.89
CA GLN A 53 1.64 -12.11 8.77
C GLN A 53 0.52 -11.14 8.39
N ASP A 54 -0.68 -11.43 8.86
CA ASP A 54 -1.82 -10.54 8.68
C ASP A 54 -1.67 -9.30 9.53
N LEU A 55 -1.71 -8.14 8.88
CA LEU A 55 -1.69 -6.82 9.50
C LEU A 55 -3.01 -6.11 9.23
N PRO A 56 -3.51 -5.29 10.16
CA PRO A 56 -4.75 -4.56 9.95
C PRO A 56 -4.61 -3.61 8.77
N LEU A 57 -5.39 -3.82 7.71
CA LEU A 57 -5.42 -2.92 6.56
C LEU A 57 -6.21 -1.67 6.91
N VAL A 58 -5.65 -0.50 6.63
CA VAL A 58 -6.35 0.78 6.74
C VAL A 58 -7.22 0.96 5.51
N GLU A 59 -8.53 0.91 5.70
CA GLU A 59 -9.50 1.28 4.65
C GLU A 59 -9.69 2.81 4.64
N GLY A 60 -9.50 3.44 3.48
CA GLY A 60 -9.64 4.90 3.31
C GLY A 60 -8.33 5.67 3.40
N LYS A 61 -8.39 6.95 3.81
CA LYS A 61 -7.22 7.84 3.84
C LYS A 61 -6.43 7.65 5.15
N PRO A 62 -5.21 7.09 5.12
CA PRO A 62 -4.39 6.92 6.31
C PRO A 62 -3.92 8.27 6.86
N THR A 63 -3.81 8.39 8.18
CA THR A 63 -3.25 9.57 8.87
C THR A 63 -1.71 9.55 8.80
N ILE A 64 -1.18 9.58 7.58
CA ILE A 64 0.27 9.71 7.33
C ILE A 64 0.57 11.19 7.16
N LEU A 65 1.38 11.72 8.07
CA LEU A 65 1.83 13.11 8.06
C LEU A 65 3.15 13.21 7.29
N GLU A 66 3.31 14.28 6.51
CA GLU A 66 4.55 14.52 5.75
C GLU A 66 5.79 14.63 6.65
N LYS A 67 5.62 15.05 7.91
CA LYS A 67 6.72 15.23 8.87
C LYS A 67 7.22 13.92 9.50
N GLY A 68 6.57 12.78 9.24
CA GLY A 68 7.03 11.50 9.79
C GLY A 68 8.27 10.95 9.09
N SER A 69 8.87 9.94 9.70
CA SER A 69 10.03 9.25 9.15
C SER A 69 9.59 8.05 8.31
N PHE A 70 10.19 7.89 7.14
CA PHE A 70 9.92 6.79 6.21
C PHE A 70 11.19 5.95 6.06
N PHE A 71 11.13 4.69 6.44
CA PHE A 71 12.25 3.75 6.37
C PHE A 71 11.93 2.60 5.43
N GLN A 72 12.86 2.23 4.56
CA GLN A 72 12.69 1.10 3.68
C GLN A 72 12.85 -0.22 4.45
N LEU A 73 11.88 -1.13 4.35
CA LEU A 73 11.94 -2.44 5.01
C LEU A 73 12.50 -3.53 4.09
N ASN A 74 12.30 -3.42 2.77
CA ASN A 74 12.76 -4.40 1.79
C ASN A 74 13.54 -3.72 0.64
N GLU A 75 14.60 -4.35 0.11
CA GLU A 75 15.34 -3.80 -1.04
C GLU A 75 14.60 -4.07 -2.36
N THR A 76 14.11 -3.00 -3.01
CA THR A 76 13.53 -3.08 -4.35
C THR A 76 14.53 -3.70 -5.33
N GLY A 77 14.09 -4.71 -6.11
CA GLY A 77 14.91 -5.35 -7.16
C GLY A 77 15.07 -6.87 -7.02
N ARG A 78 14.69 -7.47 -5.88
CA ARG A 78 14.72 -8.93 -5.64
C ARG A 78 13.40 -9.51 -5.10
N ILE A 79 12.30 -8.78 -5.25
CA ILE A 79 11.04 -9.08 -4.58
C ILE A 79 10.04 -9.56 -5.62
N ARG A 80 9.53 -10.78 -5.42
CA ARG A 80 8.70 -11.49 -6.40
C ARG A 80 7.32 -10.88 -6.54
N ASP A 81 6.85 -10.19 -5.50
CA ASP A 81 5.51 -9.59 -5.46
C ASP A 81 5.43 -8.23 -6.18
N GLY A 82 6.58 -7.63 -6.53
CA GLY A 82 6.64 -6.32 -7.19
C GLY A 82 6.28 -5.14 -6.28
N TYR A 83 6.32 -5.31 -4.95
CA TYR A 83 6.00 -4.25 -4.00
C TYR A 83 7.22 -3.79 -3.19
N ARG A 84 7.31 -2.47 -3.00
CA ARG A 84 8.18 -1.84 -2.01
C ARG A 84 7.41 -1.68 -0.70
N HIS A 85 8.00 -2.11 0.40
CA HIS A 85 7.48 -1.96 1.74
C HIS A 85 8.29 -0.91 2.51
N THR A 86 7.58 0.05 3.09
CA THR A 86 8.14 1.19 3.81
C THR A 86 7.50 1.26 5.18
N LEU A 87 8.31 1.36 6.23
CA LEU A 87 7.88 1.66 7.57
C LEU A 87 7.72 3.18 7.71
N TYR A 88 6.52 3.63 8.06
CA TYR A 88 6.28 5.00 8.47
C TYR A 88 6.23 5.07 10.00
N VAL A 89 6.88 6.08 10.56
CA VAL A 89 6.85 6.41 11.99
C VAL A 89 6.44 7.87 12.13
N SER A 90 5.38 8.14 12.87
CA SER A 90 4.91 9.50 13.13
C SER A 90 5.95 10.34 13.91
N PRO A 91 5.90 11.68 13.82
CA PRO A 91 6.84 12.56 14.54
C PRO A 91 6.83 12.35 16.07
N ASP A 92 5.66 12.02 16.63
CA ASP A 92 5.49 11.72 18.05
C ASP A 92 5.82 10.25 18.42
N GLN A 93 6.25 9.44 17.44
CA GLN A 93 6.58 8.02 17.56
C GLN A 93 5.45 7.13 18.11
N LYS A 94 4.19 7.61 18.09
CA LYS A 94 3.03 6.86 18.59
C LYS A 94 2.34 6.05 17.52
N THR A 95 2.48 6.44 16.26
CA THR A 95 1.81 5.80 15.13
C THR A 95 2.85 5.21 14.21
N ILE A 96 2.73 3.91 13.99
CA ILE A 96 3.60 3.16 13.10
C ILE A 96 2.70 2.50 12.05
N TYR A 97 3.09 2.63 10.77
CA TYR A 97 2.41 1.99 9.65
C TYR A 97 3.43 1.25 8.78
N ILE A 98 3.00 0.17 8.15
CA ILE A 98 3.70 -0.40 6.99
C ILE A 98 2.95 0.02 5.74
N ILE A 99 3.64 0.67 4.82
CA ILE A 99 3.12 1.12 3.53
C ILE A 99 3.68 0.21 2.46
N GLN A 100 2.79 -0.41 1.70
CA GLN A 100 3.12 -1.24 0.55
C GLN A 100 2.79 -0.45 -0.71
N VAL A 101 3.77 -0.19 -1.57
CA VAL A 101 3.63 0.56 -2.82
C VAL A 101 4.15 -0.28 -3.98
N GLY A 102 3.33 -0.53 -5.00
CA GLY A 102 3.76 -1.25 -6.19
C GLY A 102 2.70 -2.17 -6.79
N GLY A 103 3.17 -3.27 -7.39
CA GLY A 103 2.34 -4.18 -8.19
C GLY A 103 2.01 -3.63 -9.58
N PHE A 104 1.38 -4.45 -10.41
CA PHE A 104 1.09 -4.15 -11.82
C PHE A 104 0.25 -2.88 -12.04
N ALA A 105 -0.61 -2.53 -11.08
CA ALA A 105 -1.47 -1.35 -11.13
C ALA A 105 -0.97 -0.17 -10.28
N GLY A 106 0.25 -0.24 -9.72
CA GLY A 106 0.78 0.83 -8.86
C GLY A 106 -0.03 1.05 -7.58
N THR A 107 -0.63 -0.01 -7.05
CA THR A 107 -1.49 0.07 -5.87
C THR A 107 -0.71 0.42 -4.62
N GLN A 108 -1.38 1.13 -3.73
CA GLN A 108 -0.86 1.49 -2.42
C GLN A 108 -1.76 0.90 -1.35
N LYS A 109 -1.17 0.19 -0.38
CA LYS A 109 -1.85 -0.33 0.81
C LYS A 109 -1.13 0.17 2.05
N VAL A 110 -1.88 0.45 3.11
CA VAL A 110 -1.33 0.89 4.39
C VAL A 110 -1.84 -0.01 5.49
N PHE A 111 -0.92 -0.54 6.28
CA PHE A 111 -1.20 -1.50 7.34
C PHE A 111 -0.86 -0.90 8.70
N GLY A 112 -1.82 -0.90 9.62
CA GLY A 112 -1.70 -0.41 11.00
C GLY A 112 -2.98 0.27 11.51
N PRO A 113 -2.88 1.05 12.61
CA PRO A 113 -1.67 1.36 13.36
C PRO A 113 -1.07 0.10 14.01
N LEU A 114 0.26 0.00 13.99
CA LEU A 114 0.99 -1.13 14.56
C LEU A 114 1.45 -0.79 15.98
N ASP A 115 1.42 -1.78 16.88
CA ASP A 115 1.97 -1.64 18.23
C ASP A 115 3.50 -1.55 18.15
N ARG A 116 4.08 -0.59 18.88
CA ARG A 116 5.54 -0.40 18.95
C ARG A 116 6.29 -1.61 19.51
N ASN A 117 5.63 -2.46 20.30
CA ASN A 117 6.22 -3.69 20.87
C ASN A 117 5.89 -4.94 20.05
N MET A 118 5.16 -4.78 18.95
CA MET A 118 4.81 -5.87 18.05
C MET A 118 6.07 -6.49 17.46
N LYS A 119 6.17 -7.82 17.51
CA LYS A 119 7.22 -8.56 16.82
C LYS A 119 6.58 -9.35 15.71
N CYS A 120 7.12 -9.19 14.50
CA CYS A 120 6.70 -10.03 13.41
C CYS A 120 7.43 -11.36 13.47
N SER A 121 6.67 -12.44 13.37
CA SER A 121 7.22 -13.78 13.27
C SER A 121 7.17 -14.18 11.81
N VAL A 122 8.30 -14.62 11.26
CA VAL A 122 8.28 -15.35 9.99
C VAL A 122 7.51 -16.63 10.26
N LYS A 123 6.21 -16.68 9.90
CA LYS A 123 5.55 -17.97 9.74
C LYS A 123 6.29 -18.65 8.59
N THR A 124 7.16 -19.59 8.91
CA THR A 124 7.59 -20.60 7.96
C THR A 124 6.28 -21.21 7.47
N SER A 125 5.88 -20.90 6.24
CA SER A 125 4.74 -21.58 5.63
C SER A 125 5.10 -23.06 5.70
N ALA A 126 4.42 -23.80 6.57
CA ALA A 126 4.54 -25.24 6.62
C ALA A 126 4.16 -25.77 5.23
N GLU A 127 5.01 -26.67 4.72
CA GLU A 127 4.88 -27.58 3.57
C GLU A 127 3.66 -27.44 2.64
#